data_AF-A0A497VMQ4-F1
#
_entry.id   AF-A0A497VMQ4-F1
#
_cell.length_a   1.000
_cell.length_b   1.000
_cell.length_c   1.000
_cell.angle_alpha   90.00
_cell.angle_beta   90.00
_cell.angle_gamma   90.00
#
_symmetry.space_group_name_H-M   'P 1'
#
loop_
_entity.id
_entity.type
_entity.pdbx_description
1 polymer ?
#
loop_
_entity_poly.entity_id
_entity_poly.type
_entity_poly.pdbx_seq_one_letter_code
_entity_poly.pdbx_strand_id
1 'polypeptide(L)'
;MFSRFIRSISGRLYTTTVVLALAFSGVAWYSYVQLTRVSHLAVEIRDVNISQFARIAGVELNVTRVSLQLRHAMLARNVQERDASLNDIAEKRRLLEEALKSYEKAISTPDERQLFDKFPPLLAEFWRHGEGNIALITSDKKDDAMAYLVDKTIPARNAVLQLTADTVKLQQQLVAADVSRIDTNLQSTLVFLVVSILGAVSALVCLVIWTGRALQNRVLQAQQVAERVRDGNLMQSVQDTRQDEFSPLISALGDMQNSLTRVVSGVRRNAESVASASAEIASGNNDLSARTEQQASALEETAASMEELGSTVRQNADNARTANQLAMSASTVATQGGEVVAEVVETMKGINASSNKIADIISVIDGIAFQTNILALNAAVEAARAGEQGRGFAVVASEVRNLAGRSAEAAKEIKSLIMASVERVEQGTLLVDKAGSTMTEVVTAIRRVTDIMGEISAASSEQSQGVGQVGEAVTQMDQATQQNAALVEEMAAAASSLNSQAGELVNAVAVFKLAHDASGASYSAPSSSYTAPRPGSTSSFNPVGSSAARPALSKPKGAAAKAPVASLAASPAPAPKAAKAGGNDDEWESF
;
A
#
# COMPACT_ATOMS: atom_id res chain seq x y z
N MET A 1 16.54 29.87 -25.56
CA MET A 1 15.31 30.62 -25.23
C MET A 1 14.59 31.09 -26.50
N PHE A 2 15.22 31.90 -27.36
CA PHE A 2 14.64 32.46 -28.60
C PHE A 2 13.96 31.42 -29.54
N SER A 3 14.56 30.25 -29.74
CA SER A 3 14.00 29.19 -30.59
C SER A 3 12.76 28.49 -30.02
N ARG A 4 12.54 28.53 -28.70
CA ARG A 4 11.30 28.07 -28.07
C ARG A 4 10.20 29.11 -28.23
N PHE A 5 10.52 30.40 -28.05
CA PHE A 5 9.59 31.51 -28.26
C PHE A 5 8.98 31.48 -29.68
N ILE A 6 9.79 31.38 -30.72
CA ILE A 6 9.33 31.34 -32.13
C ILE A 6 8.43 30.10 -32.45
N ARG A 7 8.51 29.04 -31.64
CA ARG A 7 7.66 27.84 -31.80
C ARG A 7 6.37 27.90 -30.98
N SER A 8 6.32 28.73 -29.94
CA SER A 8 5.16 28.87 -29.06
C SER A 8 4.04 29.68 -29.72
N ILE A 9 2.82 29.60 -29.18
CA ILE A 9 1.66 30.32 -29.73
C ILE A 9 1.84 31.83 -29.52
N SER A 10 2.30 32.25 -28.34
CA SER A 10 2.54 33.66 -28.02
C SER A 10 3.67 34.27 -28.86
N GLY A 11 4.80 33.59 -29.04
CA GLY A 11 5.89 34.16 -29.85
C GLY A 11 5.51 34.33 -31.32
N ARG A 12 4.68 33.43 -31.87
CA ARG A 12 4.12 33.57 -33.23
C ARG A 12 3.12 34.73 -33.32
N LEU A 13 2.29 34.92 -32.29
CA LEU A 13 1.41 36.08 -32.16
C LEU A 13 2.23 37.39 -32.16
N TYR A 14 3.25 37.49 -31.30
CA TYR A 14 4.11 38.67 -31.23
C TYR A 14 4.84 38.95 -32.55
N THR A 15 5.43 37.93 -33.20
CA THR A 15 6.12 38.15 -34.48
C THR A 15 5.17 38.62 -35.59
N THR A 16 3.95 38.07 -35.66
CA THR A 16 2.98 38.46 -36.68
C THR A 16 2.40 39.85 -36.42
N THR A 17 2.13 40.20 -35.16
CA THR A 17 1.72 41.56 -34.77
C THR A 17 2.81 42.60 -35.09
N VAL A 18 4.08 42.32 -34.80
CA VAL A 18 5.19 43.22 -35.13
C VAL A 18 5.35 43.39 -36.65
N VAL A 19 5.26 42.31 -37.42
CA VAL A 19 5.31 42.37 -38.89
C VAL A 19 4.16 43.21 -39.46
N LEU A 20 2.93 43.06 -38.94
CA LEU A 20 1.79 43.89 -39.34
C LEU A 20 1.99 45.36 -38.98
N ALA A 21 2.50 45.67 -37.79
CA ALA A 21 2.78 47.04 -37.37
C ALA A 21 3.85 47.72 -38.26
N LEU A 22 4.91 47.00 -38.62
CA LEU A 22 5.92 47.47 -39.57
C LEU A 22 5.33 47.68 -40.98
N ALA A 23 4.49 46.77 -41.46
CA ALA A 23 3.82 46.90 -42.75
C ALA A 23 2.90 48.14 -42.79
N PHE A 24 2.06 48.36 -41.77
CA PHE A 24 1.24 49.57 -41.66
C PHE A 24 2.08 50.85 -41.62
N SER A 25 3.20 50.82 -40.90
CA SER A 25 4.14 51.96 -40.83
C SER A 25 4.74 52.29 -42.21
N GLY A 26 5.10 51.27 -42.99
CA GLY A 26 5.57 51.42 -44.37
C GLY A 26 4.49 51.98 -45.32
N VAL A 27 3.23 51.53 -45.18
CA VAL A 27 2.09 52.02 -45.98
C VAL A 27 1.79 53.49 -45.64
N ALA A 28 1.82 53.87 -44.36
CA ALA A 28 1.64 55.25 -43.92
C ALA A 28 2.76 56.16 -44.45
N TRP A 29 4.02 55.71 -44.36
CA TRP A 29 5.17 56.44 -44.91
C TRP A 29 5.09 56.63 -46.43
N TYR A 30 4.76 55.58 -47.19
CA TYR A 30 4.58 55.66 -48.64
C TYR A 30 3.48 56.67 -49.02
N SER A 31 2.34 56.62 -48.31
CA SER A 31 1.20 57.51 -48.56
C SER A 31 1.55 58.97 -48.28
N TYR A 32 2.32 59.24 -47.22
CA TYR A 32 2.83 60.57 -46.91
C TYR A 32 3.77 61.11 -48.01
N VAL A 33 4.68 60.28 -48.53
CA VAL A 33 5.59 60.67 -49.63
C VAL A 33 4.86 60.94 -50.94
N GLN A 34 3.82 60.17 -51.27
CA GLN A 34 3.03 60.43 -52.48
C GLN A 34 2.10 61.65 -52.34
N LEU A 35 1.49 61.87 -51.17
CA LEU A 35 0.64 63.03 -50.92
C LEU A 35 1.44 64.34 -50.96
N THR A 36 2.65 64.34 -50.40
CA THR A 36 3.58 65.49 -50.50
C THR A 36 3.98 65.77 -51.95
N ARG A 37 4.28 64.76 -52.77
CA ARG A 37 4.51 64.95 -54.23
C ARG A 37 3.32 65.57 -54.96
N VAL A 38 2.11 65.09 -54.70
CA VAL A 38 0.88 65.67 -55.28
C VAL A 38 0.70 67.12 -54.83
N SER A 39 0.96 67.43 -53.56
CA SER A 39 0.89 68.81 -53.06
C SER A 39 1.92 69.75 -53.71
N HIS A 40 3.14 69.27 -53.98
CA HIS A 40 4.16 70.06 -54.69
C HIS A 40 3.75 70.37 -56.13
N LEU A 41 3.28 69.37 -56.89
CA LEU A 41 2.77 69.58 -58.25
C LEU A 41 1.57 70.55 -58.28
N ALA A 42 0.65 70.46 -57.32
CA ALA A 42 -0.49 71.38 -57.22
C ALA A 42 -0.05 72.83 -56.91
N VAL A 43 0.99 73.01 -56.09
CA VAL A 43 1.59 74.33 -55.81
C VAL A 43 2.32 74.88 -57.05
N GLU A 44 3.05 74.03 -57.79
CA GLU A 44 3.77 74.41 -59.01
C GLU A 44 2.81 74.89 -60.11
N ILE A 45 1.72 74.16 -60.37
CA ILE A 45 0.66 74.58 -61.31
C ILE A 45 0.09 75.95 -60.92
N ARG A 46 -0.17 76.17 -59.62
CA ARG A 46 -0.76 77.42 -59.11
C ARG A 46 0.19 78.61 -59.23
N ASP A 47 1.42 78.46 -58.74
CA ASP A 47 2.33 79.58 -58.54
C ASP A 47 3.13 79.92 -59.81
N VAL A 48 3.43 78.91 -60.65
CA VAL A 48 4.11 79.09 -61.94
C VAL A 48 3.08 79.23 -63.06
N ASN A 49 2.38 78.15 -63.42
CA ASN A 49 1.68 78.07 -64.70
C ASN A 49 0.49 79.04 -64.78
N ILE A 50 -0.36 79.14 -63.74
CA ILE A 50 -1.46 80.12 -63.71
C ILE A 50 -0.92 81.56 -63.72
N SER A 51 0.17 81.83 -62.98
CA SER A 51 0.83 83.14 -62.97
C SER A 51 1.39 83.55 -64.33
N GLN A 52 1.90 82.60 -65.13
CA GLN A 52 2.41 82.90 -66.47
C GLN A 52 1.27 83.21 -67.46
N PHE A 53 0.12 82.50 -67.39
CA PHE A 53 -1.06 82.81 -68.21
C PHE A 53 -1.50 84.27 -68.03
N ALA A 54 -1.51 84.76 -66.79
CA ALA A 54 -1.83 86.16 -66.50
C ALA A 54 -0.81 87.14 -67.13
N ARG A 55 0.48 86.78 -67.19
CA ARG A 55 1.53 87.61 -67.80
C ARG A 55 1.39 87.67 -69.32
N ILE A 56 1.16 86.53 -69.98
CA ILE A 56 1.02 86.49 -71.44
C ILE A 56 -0.29 87.14 -71.92
N ALA A 57 -1.40 86.97 -71.18
CA ALA A 57 -2.64 87.73 -71.41
C ALA A 57 -2.42 89.25 -71.25
N GLY A 58 -1.51 89.66 -70.36
CA GLY A 58 -1.05 91.05 -70.25
C GLY A 58 -0.35 91.57 -71.52
N VAL A 59 0.42 90.73 -72.22
CA VAL A 59 1.00 91.08 -73.53
C VAL A 59 -0.10 91.25 -74.57
N GLU A 60 -0.99 90.25 -74.71
CA GLU A 60 -2.11 90.27 -75.67
C GLU A 60 -3.01 91.51 -75.51
N LEU A 61 -3.40 91.81 -74.27
CA LEU A 61 -4.25 92.93 -73.91
C LEU A 61 -3.60 94.27 -74.29
N ASN A 62 -2.32 94.45 -73.99
CA ASN A 62 -1.63 95.70 -74.27
C ASN A 62 -1.32 95.87 -75.77
N VAL A 63 -0.94 94.81 -76.50
CA VAL A 63 -0.83 94.81 -77.98
C VAL A 63 -2.14 95.27 -78.62
N THR A 64 -3.26 94.71 -78.16
CA THR A 64 -4.60 95.05 -78.64
C THR A 64 -4.99 96.48 -78.30
N ARG A 65 -4.73 96.93 -77.06
CA ARG A 65 -5.00 98.32 -76.63
C ARG A 65 -4.18 99.35 -77.39
N VAL A 66 -2.89 99.10 -77.67
CA VAL A 66 -2.07 99.98 -78.51
C VAL A 66 -2.70 100.16 -79.89
N SER A 67 -3.14 99.07 -80.52
CA SER A 67 -3.83 99.14 -81.82
C SER A 67 -5.18 99.85 -81.76
N LEU A 68 -5.89 99.79 -80.63
CA LEU A 68 -7.12 100.55 -80.40
C LEU A 68 -6.84 102.05 -80.22
N GLN A 69 -5.85 102.41 -79.41
CA GLN A 69 -5.50 103.81 -79.17
C GLN A 69 -4.90 104.50 -80.40
N LEU A 70 -4.20 103.76 -81.27
CA LEU A 70 -3.80 104.29 -82.58
C LEU A 70 -5.03 104.74 -83.39
N ARG A 71 -6.12 103.95 -83.38
CA ARG A 71 -7.39 104.35 -84.02
C ARG A 71 -8.05 105.53 -83.31
N HIS A 72 -8.07 105.56 -81.99
CA HIS A 72 -8.60 106.72 -81.25
C HIS A 72 -7.81 108.00 -81.55
N ALA A 73 -6.48 107.94 -81.65
CA ALA A 73 -5.64 109.08 -81.98
C ALA A 73 -5.90 109.60 -83.42
N MET A 74 -6.19 108.72 -84.39
CA MET A 74 -6.67 109.13 -85.72
C MET A 74 -8.05 109.79 -85.68
N LEU A 75 -8.98 109.20 -84.93
CA LEU A 75 -10.38 109.65 -84.80
C LEU A 75 -10.58 110.85 -83.85
N ALA A 76 -9.53 111.27 -83.15
CA ALA A 76 -9.55 112.37 -82.19
C ALA A 76 -10.06 113.67 -82.83
N ARG A 77 -10.97 114.35 -82.11
CA ARG A 77 -11.66 115.57 -82.56
C ARG A 77 -10.84 116.83 -82.31
N ASN A 78 -9.87 116.75 -81.41
CA ASN A 78 -8.98 117.84 -81.02
C ASN A 78 -7.61 117.28 -80.58
N VAL A 79 -6.63 118.18 -80.42
CA VAL A 79 -5.26 117.83 -80.04
C VAL A 79 -5.19 117.15 -78.66
N GLN A 80 -6.02 117.56 -77.70
CA GLN A 80 -6.02 116.99 -76.34
C GLN A 80 -6.46 115.53 -76.31
N GLU A 81 -7.49 115.15 -77.09
CA GLU A 81 -7.94 113.75 -77.25
C GLU A 81 -6.87 112.88 -77.93
N ARG A 82 -6.21 113.44 -78.96
CA ARG A 82 -5.13 112.77 -79.68
C ARG A 82 -3.96 112.49 -78.75
N ASP A 83 -3.48 113.52 -78.08
CA ASP A 83 -2.29 113.45 -77.22
C ASP A 83 -2.56 112.57 -75.98
N ALA A 84 -3.80 112.54 -75.46
CA ALA A 84 -4.22 111.56 -74.46
C ALA A 84 -4.12 110.10 -74.96
N SER A 85 -4.56 109.83 -76.19
CA SER A 85 -4.43 108.49 -76.80
C SER A 85 -2.95 108.12 -77.08
N LEU A 86 -2.11 109.09 -77.46
CA LEU A 86 -0.67 108.89 -77.65
C LEU A 86 0.05 108.59 -76.31
N ASN A 87 -0.33 109.30 -75.24
CA ASN A 87 0.17 109.01 -73.88
C ASN A 87 -0.28 107.62 -73.40
N ASP A 88 -1.53 107.22 -73.67
CA ASP A 88 -1.99 105.86 -73.34
C ASP A 88 -1.17 104.79 -74.09
N ILE A 89 -0.83 105.00 -75.37
CA ILE A 89 0.06 104.09 -76.12
C ILE A 89 1.43 103.96 -75.45
N ALA A 90 2.03 105.06 -74.99
CA ALA A 90 3.30 105.02 -74.27
C ALA A 90 3.20 104.27 -72.93
N GLU A 91 2.09 104.40 -72.20
CA GLU A 91 1.84 103.64 -70.98
C GLU A 91 1.63 102.14 -71.27
N LYS A 92 0.82 101.80 -72.29
CA LYS A 92 0.60 100.39 -72.69
C LYS A 92 1.87 99.75 -73.26
N ARG A 93 2.78 100.52 -73.87
CA ARG A 93 4.14 100.07 -74.20
C ARG A 93 4.91 99.66 -72.96
N ARG A 94 4.96 100.52 -71.94
CA ARG A 94 5.64 100.23 -70.67
C ARG A 94 5.06 98.97 -70.01
N LEU A 95 3.73 98.84 -69.96
CA LEU A 95 3.05 97.67 -69.38
C LEU A 95 3.25 96.39 -70.20
N LEU A 96 3.32 96.48 -71.53
CA LEU A 96 3.66 95.34 -72.40
C LEU A 96 5.09 94.86 -72.17
N GLU A 97 6.06 95.78 -72.16
CA GLU A 97 7.46 95.45 -71.91
C GLU A 97 7.68 94.89 -70.49
N GLU A 98 6.93 95.37 -69.50
CA GLU A 98 6.91 94.85 -68.14
C GLU A 98 6.29 93.43 -68.07
N ALA A 99 5.15 93.22 -68.74
CA ALA A 99 4.50 91.90 -68.83
C ALA A 99 5.42 90.87 -69.52
N LEU A 100 6.08 91.25 -70.61
CA LEU A 100 7.01 90.39 -71.34
C LEU A 100 8.26 90.06 -70.50
N LYS A 101 8.89 91.03 -69.84
CA LYS A 101 10.03 90.79 -68.92
C LYS A 101 9.63 89.95 -67.71
N SER A 102 8.40 90.12 -67.22
CA SER A 102 7.84 89.30 -66.15
C SER A 102 7.61 87.86 -66.63
N TYR A 103 7.13 87.68 -67.86
CA TYR A 103 6.99 86.36 -68.47
C TYR A 103 8.36 85.69 -68.67
N GLU A 104 9.36 86.41 -69.18
CA GLU A 104 10.72 85.88 -69.37
C GLU A 104 11.31 85.26 -68.11
N LYS A 105 11.17 85.96 -66.97
CA LYS A 105 11.68 85.50 -65.66
C LYS A 105 10.99 84.25 -65.11
N ALA A 106 9.86 83.84 -65.68
CA ALA A 106 9.11 82.66 -65.24
C ALA A 106 9.15 81.50 -66.26
N ILE A 107 9.88 81.63 -67.37
CA ILE A 107 10.12 80.53 -68.31
C ILE A 107 10.77 79.36 -67.56
N SER A 108 10.15 78.19 -67.61
CA SER A 108 10.59 77.00 -66.87
C SER A 108 11.06 75.87 -67.79
N THR A 109 10.64 75.89 -69.06
CA THR A 109 10.94 74.84 -70.05
C THR A 109 11.75 75.35 -71.27
N PRO A 110 12.50 74.47 -71.96
CA PRO A 110 13.17 74.82 -73.21
C PRO A 110 12.22 75.29 -74.33
N ASP A 111 11.02 74.70 -74.41
CA ASP A 111 10.04 74.99 -75.47
C ASP A 111 9.44 76.40 -75.28
N GLU A 112 9.15 76.80 -74.04
CA GLU A 112 8.76 78.18 -73.71
C GLU A 112 9.87 79.17 -74.06
N ARG A 113 11.15 78.82 -73.80
CA ARG A 113 12.28 79.69 -74.16
C ARG A 113 12.36 79.87 -75.68
N GLN A 114 12.20 78.80 -76.45
CA GLN A 114 12.21 78.84 -77.91
C GLN A 114 11.05 79.66 -78.51
N LEU A 115 9.88 79.68 -77.85
CA LEU A 115 8.79 80.59 -78.21
C LEU A 115 9.09 82.03 -77.79
N PHE A 116 9.63 82.24 -76.58
CA PHE A 116 9.96 83.55 -76.05
C PHE A 116 10.93 84.32 -76.95
N ASP A 117 11.99 83.66 -77.44
CA ASP A 117 13.03 84.30 -78.27
C ASP A 117 12.47 84.89 -79.59
N LYS A 118 11.24 84.53 -80.00
CA LYS A 118 10.53 85.11 -81.15
C LYS A 118 9.75 86.40 -80.82
N PHE A 119 9.47 86.70 -79.54
CA PHE A 119 8.73 87.92 -79.17
C PHE A 119 9.52 89.22 -79.41
N PRO A 120 10.80 89.35 -78.99
CA PRO A 120 11.55 90.59 -79.18
C PRO A 120 11.59 91.11 -80.62
N PRO A 121 11.88 90.30 -81.68
CA PRO A 121 11.89 90.81 -83.05
C PRO A 121 10.49 91.19 -83.56
N LEU A 122 9.45 90.41 -83.26
CA LEU A 122 8.08 90.73 -83.68
C LEU A 122 7.54 91.98 -82.97
N LEU A 123 7.88 92.19 -81.70
CA LEU A 123 7.53 93.40 -80.97
C LEU A 123 8.32 94.62 -81.44
N ALA A 124 9.59 94.46 -81.79
CA ALA A 124 10.36 95.54 -82.42
C ALA A 124 9.75 95.95 -83.77
N GLU A 125 9.26 95.00 -84.57
CA GLU A 125 8.53 95.27 -85.81
C GLU A 125 7.16 95.94 -85.57
N PHE A 126 6.39 95.45 -84.59
CA PHE A 126 5.14 96.08 -84.17
C PHE A 126 5.34 97.51 -83.70
N TRP A 127 6.36 97.79 -82.90
CA TRP A 127 6.69 99.14 -82.44
C TRP A 127 7.18 100.03 -83.58
N ARG A 128 8.06 99.54 -84.47
CA ARG A 128 8.51 100.27 -85.66
C ARG A 128 7.33 100.73 -86.53
N HIS A 129 6.32 99.86 -86.71
CA HIS A 129 5.11 100.21 -87.44
C HIS A 129 4.11 101.04 -86.62
N GLY A 130 4.07 100.89 -85.29
CA GLY A 130 3.30 101.75 -84.40
C GLY A 130 3.83 103.19 -84.38
N GLU A 131 5.14 103.38 -84.27
CA GLU A 131 5.84 104.67 -84.31
C GLU A 131 5.69 105.35 -85.67
N GLY A 132 5.81 104.60 -86.78
CA GLY A 132 5.51 105.13 -88.12
C GLY A 132 4.08 105.65 -88.24
N ASN A 133 3.12 104.98 -87.61
CA ASN A 133 1.74 105.44 -87.53
C ASN A 133 1.56 106.68 -86.65
N ILE A 134 2.20 106.72 -85.48
CA ILE A 134 2.20 107.88 -84.59
C ILE A 134 2.75 109.10 -85.35
N ALA A 135 3.84 108.95 -86.11
CA ALA A 135 4.43 110.03 -86.89
C ALA A 135 3.46 110.60 -87.96
N LEU A 136 2.67 109.75 -88.63
CA LEU A 136 1.63 110.18 -89.57
C LEU A 136 0.47 110.90 -88.84
N ILE A 137 0.05 110.40 -87.69
CA ILE A 137 -0.98 110.99 -86.83
C ILE A 137 -0.56 112.36 -86.28
N THR A 138 0.69 112.52 -85.84
CA THR A 138 1.20 113.80 -85.34
C THR A 138 1.42 114.82 -86.45
N SER A 139 1.68 114.35 -87.68
CA SER A 139 1.77 115.17 -88.90
C SER A 139 0.41 115.50 -89.53
N ASP A 140 -0.69 115.19 -88.85
CA ASP A 140 -2.10 115.38 -89.26
C ASP A 140 -2.51 114.66 -90.57
N LYS A 141 -1.74 113.64 -90.99
CA LYS A 141 -2.01 112.83 -92.19
C LYS A 141 -2.89 111.62 -91.86
N LYS A 142 -4.15 111.89 -91.53
CA LYS A 142 -5.08 110.87 -90.99
C LYS A 142 -5.38 109.72 -91.96
N ASP A 143 -5.56 110.01 -93.25
CA ASP A 143 -5.85 108.96 -94.25
C ASP A 143 -4.63 108.07 -94.53
N ASP A 144 -3.44 108.67 -94.66
CA ASP A 144 -2.17 107.93 -94.78
C ASP A 144 -1.93 107.04 -93.54
N ALA A 145 -2.22 107.55 -92.33
CA ALA A 145 -2.13 106.78 -91.09
C ALA A 145 -3.13 105.61 -91.05
N MET A 146 -4.34 105.79 -91.59
CA MET A 146 -5.32 104.69 -91.65
C MET A 146 -4.87 103.60 -92.63
N ALA A 147 -4.36 103.98 -93.81
CA ALA A 147 -3.78 103.03 -94.77
C ALA A 147 -2.58 102.29 -94.16
N TYR A 148 -1.65 103.01 -93.53
CA TYR A 148 -0.47 102.42 -92.89
C TYR A 148 -0.82 101.52 -91.69
N LEU A 149 -1.89 101.83 -90.94
CA LEU A 149 -2.44 100.94 -89.92
C LEU A 149 -2.88 99.60 -90.53
N VAL A 150 -3.64 99.64 -91.62
CA VAL A 150 -4.17 98.43 -92.28
C VAL A 150 -3.05 97.62 -92.93
N ASP A 151 -2.16 98.27 -93.68
CA ASP A 151 -1.17 97.59 -94.53
C ASP A 151 0.09 97.12 -93.78
N LYS A 152 0.39 97.71 -92.61
CA LYS A 152 1.65 97.46 -91.88
C LYS A 152 1.44 97.16 -90.39
N THR A 153 0.77 98.04 -89.65
CA THR A 153 0.67 97.88 -88.20
C THR A 153 -0.24 96.71 -87.78
N ILE A 154 -1.36 96.48 -88.49
CA ILE A 154 -2.28 95.36 -88.22
C ILE A 154 -1.62 94.00 -88.51
N PRO A 155 -0.92 93.78 -89.65
CA PRO A 155 -0.13 92.58 -89.88
C PRO A 155 0.91 92.32 -88.78
N ALA A 156 1.70 93.33 -88.40
CA ALA A 156 2.70 93.20 -87.33
C ALA A 156 2.07 92.87 -85.97
N ARG A 157 0.95 93.52 -85.64
CA ARG A 157 0.15 93.20 -84.44
C ARG A 157 -0.33 91.74 -84.47
N ASN A 158 -0.88 91.29 -85.61
CA ASN A 158 -1.41 89.95 -85.75
C ASN A 158 -0.31 88.88 -85.60
N ALA A 159 0.92 89.15 -86.04
CA ALA A 159 2.05 88.25 -85.81
C ALA A 159 2.38 88.09 -84.31
N VAL A 160 2.37 89.19 -83.54
CA VAL A 160 2.55 89.15 -82.07
C VAL A 160 1.38 88.44 -81.38
N LEU A 161 0.14 88.68 -81.81
CA LEU A 161 -1.04 87.99 -81.26
C LEU A 161 -1.04 86.49 -81.59
N GLN A 162 -0.59 86.08 -82.78
CA GLN A 162 -0.44 84.66 -83.13
C GLN A 162 0.60 83.97 -82.24
N LEU A 163 1.77 84.58 -82.04
CA LEU A 163 2.79 84.03 -81.14
C LEU A 163 2.29 83.96 -79.67
N THR A 164 1.46 84.93 -79.27
CA THR A 164 0.78 84.91 -77.96
C THR A 164 -0.17 83.73 -77.84
N ALA A 165 -1.00 83.46 -78.86
CA ALA A 165 -1.89 82.31 -78.91
C ALA A 165 -1.13 80.97 -78.91
N ASP A 166 0.00 80.87 -79.63
CA ASP A 166 0.86 79.69 -79.63
C ASP A 166 1.49 79.45 -78.25
N THR A 167 1.85 80.52 -77.53
CA THR A 167 2.38 80.45 -76.15
C THR A 167 1.32 80.00 -75.15
N VAL A 168 0.11 80.56 -75.22
CA VAL A 168 -1.05 80.13 -74.42
C VAL A 168 -1.37 78.65 -74.66
N LYS A 169 -1.27 78.18 -75.91
CA LYS A 169 -1.48 76.78 -76.27
C LYS A 169 -0.43 75.84 -75.67
N LEU A 170 0.85 76.23 -75.65
CA LEU A 170 1.89 75.45 -74.98
C LEU A 170 1.63 75.35 -73.47
N GLN A 171 1.29 76.46 -72.82
CA GLN A 171 0.97 76.48 -71.39
C GLN A 171 -0.24 75.60 -71.05
N GLN A 172 -1.26 75.57 -71.91
CA GLN A 172 -2.41 74.67 -71.75
C GLN A 172 -1.99 73.20 -71.81
N GLN A 173 -1.05 72.84 -72.69
CA GLN A 173 -0.51 71.48 -72.79
C GLN A 173 0.33 71.10 -71.56
N LEU A 174 1.17 72.02 -71.05
CA LEU A 174 1.96 71.80 -69.83
C LEU A 174 1.06 71.58 -68.61
N VAL A 175 0.07 72.44 -68.37
CA VAL A 175 -0.89 72.28 -67.26
C VAL A 175 -1.70 70.99 -67.40
N ALA A 176 -2.16 70.63 -68.60
CA ALA A 176 -2.88 69.38 -68.81
C ALA A 176 -2.02 68.14 -68.51
N ALA A 177 -0.72 68.18 -68.82
CA ALA A 177 0.22 67.11 -68.50
C ALA A 177 0.43 66.97 -66.98
N ASP A 178 0.55 68.08 -66.24
CA ASP A 178 0.75 68.04 -64.79
C ASP A 178 -0.53 67.66 -64.03
N VAL A 179 -1.72 68.07 -64.50
CA VAL A 179 -3.00 67.57 -63.96
C VAL A 179 -3.14 66.06 -64.19
N SER A 180 -2.79 65.55 -65.37
CA SER A 180 -2.81 64.11 -65.65
C SER A 180 -1.83 63.31 -64.78
N ARG A 181 -0.66 63.90 -64.46
CA ARG A 181 0.29 63.34 -63.47
C ARG A 181 -0.30 63.31 -62.07
N ILE A 182 -1.01 64.36 -61.64
CA ILE A 182 -1.72 64.40 -60.34
C ILE A 182 -2.77 63.28 -60.28
N ASP A 183 -3.65 63.14 -61.28
CA ASP A 183 -4.68 62.09 -61.31
C ASP A 183 -4.06 60.69 -61.28
N THR A 184 -2.99 60.45 -62.05
CA THR A 184 -2.28 59.15 -62.07
C THR A 184 -1.64 58.84 -60.71
N ASN A 185 -1.05 59.85 -60.05
CA ASN A 185 -0.47 59.70 -58.71
C ASN A 185 -1.55 59.47 -57.64
N LEU A 186 -2.71 60.12 -57.75
CA LEU A 186 -3.84 59.91 -56.84
C LEU A 186 -4.42 58.50 -57.01
N GLN A 187 -4.70 58.06 -58.25
CA GLN A 187 -5.24 56.72 -58.50
C GLN A 187 -4.27 55.62 -58.04
N SER A 188 -2.99 55.72 -58.36
CA SER A 188 -1.99 54.73 -57.92
C SER A 188 -1.84 54.69 -56.39
N THR A 189 -1.90 55.84 -55.71
CA THR A 189 -1.88 55.91 -54.24
C THR A 189 -3.14 55.29 -53.62
N LEU A 190 -4.33 55.56 -54.18
CA LEU A 190 -5.60 54.98 -53.71
C LEU A 190 -5.63 53.45 -53.91
N VAL A 191 -5.22 52.95 -55.07
CA VAL A 191 -5.14 51.50 -55.34
C VAL A 191 -4.15 50.84 -54.39
N PHE A 192 -2.97 51.43 -54.16
CA PHE A 192 -2.00 50.92 -53.19
C PHE A 192 -2.56 50.86 -51.76
N LEU A 193 -3.27 51.89 -51.32
CA LEU A 193 -3.94 51.93 -50.01
C LEU A 193 -5.00 50.83 -49.88
N VAL A 194 -5.90 50.69 -50.85
CA VAL A 194 -6.97 49.68 -50.83
C VAL A 194 -6.40 48.27 -50.81
N VAL A 195 -5.42 47.96 -51.66
CA VAL A 195 -4.74 46.65 -51.69
C VAL A 195 -4.02 46.37 -50.38
N SER A 196 -3.35 47.37 -49.79
CA SER A 196 -2.66 47.24 -48.51
C SER A 196 -3.62 46.96 -47.34
N ILE A 197 -4.77 47.65 -47.31
CA ILE A 197 -5.81 47.42 -46.29
C ILE A 197 -6.40 46.02 -46.44
N LEU A 198 -6.77 45.59 -47.65
CA LEU A 198 -7.30 44.25 -47.91
C LEU A 198 -6.29 43.15 -47.55
N GLY A 199 -5.01 43.34 -47.86
CA GLY A 199 -3.94 42.44 -47.47
C GLY A 199 -3.79 42.32 -45.96
N ALA A 200 -3.80 43.44 -45.24
CA ALA A 200 -3.68 43.46 -43.79
C ALA A 200 -4.89 42.83 -43.08
N VAL A 201 -6.12 43.11 -43.54
CA VAL A 201 -7.35 42.46 -43.04
C VAL A 201 -7.29 40.95 -43.27
N SER A 202 -6.90 40.51 -44.47
CA SER A 202 -6.78 39.09 -44.80
C SER A 202 -5.74 38.37 -43.93
N ALA A 203 -4.59 39.00 -43.69
CA ALA A 203 -3.56 38.47 -42.80
C ALA A 203 -4.05 38.36 -41.35
N LEU A 204 -4.80 39.35 -40.85
CA LEU A 204 -5.37 39.36 -39.50
C LEU A 204 -6.44 38.26 -39.34
N VAL A 205 -7.32 38.07 -40.33
CA VAL A 205 -8.31 36.98 -40.34
C VAL A 205 -7.64 35.61 -40.33
N CYS A 206 -6.62 35.40 -41.17
CA CYS A 206 -5.83 34.17 -41.17
C CYS A 206 -5.14 33.90 -39.82
N LEU A 207 -4.59 34.94 -39.19
CA LEU A 207 -3.98 34.87 -37.86
C LEU A 207 -5.00 34.44 -36.80
N VAL A 208 -6.18 35.07 -36.75
CA VAL A 208 -7.27 34.73 -35.80
C VAL A 208 -7.76 33.30 -35.99
N ILE A 209 -7.97 32.86 -37.24
CA ILE A 209 -8.40 31.49 -37.53
C ILE A 209 -7.32 30.47 -37.12
N TRP A 210 -6.05 30.79 -37.36
CA TRP A 210 -4.92 29.93 -37.02
C TRP A 210 -4.74 29.80 -35.50
N THR A 211 -4.74 30.92 -34.76
CA THR A 211 -4.61 30.91 -33.29
C THR A 211 -5.81 30.24 -32.62
N GLY A 212 -7.04 30.52 -33.08
CA GLY A 212 -8.26 29.89 -32.58
C GLY A 212 -8.23 28.36 -32.72
N ARG A 213 -7.86 27.85 -33.91
CA ARG A 213 -7.69 26.40 -34.13
C ARG A 213 -6.54 25.80 -33.31
N ALA A 214 -5.45 26.53 -33.12
CA ALA A 214 -4.34 26.07 -32.28
C ALA A 214 -4.77 25.92 -30.81
N LEU A 215 -5.46 26.92 -30.26
CA LEU A 215 -6.01 26.90 -28.89
C LEU A 215 -7.04 25.78 -28.72
N GLN A 216 -8.03 25.71 -29.62
CA GLN A 216 -9.11 24.70 -29.54
C GLN A 216 -8.55 23.28 -29.51
N ASN A 217 -7.59 22.96 -30.39
CA ASN A 217 -6.96 21.63 -30.42
C ASN A 217 -6.19 21.30 -29.12
N ARG A 218 -5.55 22.28 -28.48
CA ARG A 218 -4.83 22.07 -27.21
C ARG A 218 -5.78 21.93 -26.02
N VAL A 219 -6.86 22.71 -25.97
CA VAL A 219 -7.91 22.56 -24.96
C VAL A 219 -8.59 21.19 -25.09
N LEU A 220 -8.93 20.76 -26.31
CA LEU A 220 -9.49 19.42 -26.56
C LEU A 220 -8.53 18.30 -26.12
N GLN A 221 -7.22 18.43 -26.35
CA GLN A 221 -6.24 17.44 -25.89
C GLN A 221 -6.18 17.35 -24.36
N ALA A 222 -6.20 18.49 -23.64
CA ALA A 222 -6.23 18.51 -22.18
C ALA A 222 -7.56 17.95 -21.63
N GLN A 223 -8.69 18.29 -22.26
CA GLN A 223 -10.01 17.75 -21.96
C GLN A 223 -10.03 16.23 -22.12
N GLN A 224 -9.52 15.67 -23.22
CA GLN A 224 -9.45 14.23 -23.45
C GLN A 224 -8.59 13.48 -22.42
N VAL A 225 -7.56 14.11 -21.86
CA VAL A 225 -6.81 13.53 -20.72
C VAL A 225 -7.68 13.51 -19.47
N ALA A 226 -8.33 14.64 -19.15
CA ALA A 226 -9.20 14.74 -17.96
C ALA A 226 -10.42 13.81 -18.04
N GLU A 227 -11.06 13.68 -19.21
CA GLU A 227 -12.16 12.75 -19.47
C GLU A 227 -11.72 11.29 -19.31
N ARG A 228 -10.55 10.91 -19.85
CA ARG A 228 -10.00 9.56 -19.62
C ARG A 228 -9.74 9.28 -18.14
N VAL A 229 -9.23 10.25 -17.37
CA VAL A 229 -9.03 10.08 -15.92
C VAL A 229 -10.37 9.98 -15.18
N ARG A 230 -11.36 10.81 -15.53
CA ARG A 230 -12.73 10.77 -14.98
C ARG A 230 -13.38 9.40 -15.23
N ASP A 231 -13.21 8.86 -16.42
CA ASP A 231 -13.81 7.59 -16.85
C ASP A 231 -12.96 6.37 -16.45
N GLY A 232 -11.98 6.56 -15.55
CA GLY A 232 -11.12 5.50 -15.02
C GLY A 232 -10.08 4.93 -15.99
N ASN A 233 -9.96 5.44 -17.22
CA ASN A 233 -9.04 4.92 -18.21
C ASN A 233 -7.61 5.47 -18.03
N LEU A 234 -6.83 4.81 -17.17
CA LEU A 234 -5.43 5.14 -16.89
C LEU A 234 -4.44 4.41 -17.81
N MET A 235 -4.91 3.60 -18.78
CA MET A 235 -4.06 2.73 -19.62
C MET A 235 -3.12 3.49 -20.57
N GLN A 236 -3.56 4.62 -21.12
CA GLN A 236 -2.78 5.38 -22.11
C GLN A 236 -1.96 6.48 -21.43
N SER A 237 -0.64 6.45 -21.58
CA SER A 237 0.24 7.50 -21.08
C SER A 237 -0.02 8.84 -21.77
N VAL A 238 0.04 9.94 -21.01
CA VAL A 238 -0.04 11.29 -21.58
C VAL A 238 1.29 11.63 -22.24
N GLN A 239 1.27 11.85 -23.56
CA GLN A 239 2.43 12.29 -24.33
C GLN A 239 2.13 13.63 -24.98
N ASP A 240 2.86 14.69 -24.62
CA ASP A 240 2.85 15.93 -25.40
C ASP A 240 3.95 15.86 -26.48
N THR A 241 3.54 15.94 -27.74
CA THR A 241 4.41 15.88 -28.90
C THR A 241 4.95 17.25 -29.33
N ARG A 242 4.59 18.34 -28.64
CA ARG A 242 5.15 19.68 -28.88
C ARG A 242 5.58 20.35 -27.57
N GLN A 243 6.18 21.53 -27.69
CA GLN A 243 6.57 22.39 -26.56
C GLN A 243 5.98 23.78 -26.79
N ASP A 244 4.84 24.04 -26.16
CA ASP A 244 4.14 25.33 -26.18
C ASP A 244 3.57 25.66 -24.78
N GLU A 245 2.77 26.72 -24.69
CA GLU A 245 2.19 27.23 -23.44
C GLU A 245 1.26 26.23 -22.73
N PHE A 246 0.74 25.21 -23.42
CA PHE A 246 -0.10 24.17 -22.84
C PHE A 246 0.70 22.95 -22.36
N SER A 247 1.98 22.82 -22.74
CA SER A 247 2.82 21.69 -22.32
C SER A 247 2.94 21.52 -20.79
N PRO A 248 3.06 22.59 -19.97
CA PRO A 248 3.03 22.45 -18.51
C PRO A 248 1.71 21.89 -17.97
N LEU A 249 0.57 22.30 -18.56
CA LEU A 249 -0.76 21.80 -18.18
C LEU A 249 -0.93 20.33 -18.58
N ILE A 250 -0.52 19.95 -19.79
CA ILE A 250 -0.59 18.56 -20.26
C ILE A 250 0.36 17.67 -19.43
N SER A 251 1.55 18.16 -19.07
CA SER A 251 2.47 17.46 -18.16
C SER A 251 1.84 17.25 -16.78
N ALA A 252 1.28 18.30 -16.16
CA ALA A 252 0.65 18.20 -14.85
C ALA A 252 -0.54 17.21 -14.83
N LEU A 253 -1.33 17.16 -15.90
CA LEU A 253 -2.39 16.15 -16.07
C LEU A 253 -1.80 14.73 -16.22
N GLY A 254 -0.65 14.57 -16.89
CA GLY A 254 0.09 13.32 -16.95
C GLY A 254 0.65 12.88 -15.59
N ASP A 255 1.22 13.80 -14.82
CA ASP A 255 1.76 13.54 -13.48
C ASP A 255 0.65 13.19 -12.48
N MET A 256 -0.52 13.81 -12.62
CA MET A 256 -1.76 13.43 -11.92
C MET A 256 -2.19 12.01 -12.29
N GLN A 257 -2.29 11.68 -13.59
CA GLN A 257 -2.64 10.33 -14.05
C GLN A 257 -1.64 9.29 -13.51
N ASN A 258 -0.34 9.55 -13.60
CA ASN A 258 0.72 8.67 -13.09
C ASN A 258 0.63 8.46 -11.58
N SER A 259 0.23 9.50 -10.83
CA SER A 259 0.05 9.40 -9.38
C SER A 259 -1.19 8.60 -9.01
N LEU A 260 -2.32 8.78 -9.72
CA LEU A 260 -3.50 7.93 -9.58
C LEU A 260 -3.18 6.47 -9.92
N THR A 261 -2.48 6.20 -11.02
CA THR A 261 -2.00 4.85 -11.40
C THR A 261 -1.18 4.18 -10.28
N ARG A 262 -0.30 4.93 -9.60
CA ARG A 262 0.47 4.41 -8.45
C ARG A 262 -0.42 4.11 -7.25
N VAL A 263 -1.37 4.99 -6.91
CA VAL A 263 -2.30 4.78 -5.79
C VAL A 263 -3.22 3.59 -6.07
N VAL A 264 -3.90 3.56 -7.21
CA VAL A 264 -4.80 2.46 -7.63
C VAL A 264 -4.07 1.12 -7.64
N SER A 265 -2.88 1.04 -8.25
CA SER A 265 -2.12 -0.21 -8.28
C SER A 265 -1.56 -0.62 -6.91
N GLY A 266 -1.27 0.34 -6.02
CA GLY A 266 -0.92 0.09 -4.63
C GLY A 266 -2.10 -0.49 -3.84
N VAL A 267 -3.27 0.15 -3.91
CA VAL A 267 -4.50 -0.34 -3.26
C VAL A 267 -4.86 -1.74 -3.76
N ARG A 268 -4.80 -1.99 -5.08
CA ARG A 268 -5.11 -3.31 -5.63
C ARG A 268 -4.16 -4.40 -5.11
N ARG A 269 -2.84 -4.20 -5.17
CA ARG A 269 -1.87 -5.17 -4.63
C ARG A 269 -2.04 -5.39 -3.12
N ASN A 270 -2.33 -4.34 -2.36
CA ASN A 270 -2.55 -4.45 -0.93
C ASN A 270 -3.83 -5.24 -0.63
N ALA A 271 -4.92 -5.01 -1.37
CA ALA A 271 -6.17 -5.75 -1.21
C ALA A 271 -6.02 -7.22 -1.65
N GLU A 272 -5.36 -7.50 -2.78
CA GLU A 272 -4.95 -8.86 -3.19
C GLU A 272 -4.13 -9.57 -2.09
N SER A 273 -3.22 -8.85 -1.43
CA SER A 273 -2.41 -9.38 -0.31
C SER A 273 -3.25 -9.65 0.94
N VAL A 274 -4.19 -8.77 1.29
CA VAL A 274 -5.11 -8.96 2.43
C VAL A 274 -6.05 -10.15 2.19
N ALA A 275 -6.57 -10.31 0.97
CA ALA A 275 -7.37 -11.48 0.61
C ALA A 275 -6.58 -12.79 0.75
N SER A 276 -5.34 -12.83 0.24
CA SER A 276 -4.45 -13.99 0.37
C SER A 276 -4.12 -14.31 1.83
N ALA A 277 -3.78 -13.31 2.64
CA ALA A 277 -3.51 -13.49 4.07
C ALA A 277 -4.77 -13.94 4.84
N SER A 278 -5.94 -13.42 4.48
CA SER A 278 -7.22 -13.82 5.09
C SER A 278 -7.57 -15.28 4.77
N ALA A 279 -7.29 -15.74 3.55
CA ALA A 279 -7.43 -17.15 3.17
C ALA A 279 -6.44 -18.06 3.91
N GLU A 280 -5.20 -17.61 4.14
CA GLU A 280 -4.21 -18.34 4.95
C GLU A 280 -4.63 -18.42 6.43
N ILE A 281 -5.12 -17.31 7.01
CA ILE A 281 -5.71 -17.29 8.36
C ILE A 281 -6.90 -18.25 8.44
N ALA A 282 -7.83 -18.21 7.47
CA ALA A 282 -8.98 -19.11 7.45
C ALA A 282 -8.55 -20.59 7.37
N SER A 283 -7.51 -20.92 6.60
CA SER A 283 -6.96 -22.28 6.54
C SER A 283 -6.34 -22.71 7.87
N GLY A 284 -5.49 -21.86 8.48
CA GLY A 284 -4.89 -22.14 9.79
C GLY A 284 -5.91 -22.23 10.93
N ASN A 285 -7.01 -21.48 10.81
CA ASN A 285 -8.10 -21.51 11.78
C ASN A 285 -8.94 -22.81 11.68
N ASN A 286 -9.06 -23.40 10.48
CA ASN A 286 -9.66 -24.74 10.34
C ASN A 286 -8.77 -25.84 10.97
N ASP A 287 -7.44 -25.76 10.82
CA ASP A 287 -6.51 -26.66 11.53
C ASP A 287 -6.63 -26.50 13.06
N LEU A 288 -6.72 -25.26 13.54
CA LEU A 288 -6.92 -24.97 14.96
C LEU A 288 -8.26 -25.53 15.47
N SER A 289 -9.37 -25.37 14.72
CA SER A 289 -10.67 -25.98 15.05
C SER A 289 -10.56 -27.49 15.22
N ALA A 290 -10.02 -28.20 14.21
CA ALA A 290 -9.89 -29.65 14.24
C ALA A 290 -9.02 -30.13 15.42
N ARG A 291 -7.96 -29.38 15.77
CA ARG A 291 -7.11 -29.66 16.93
C ARG A 291 -7.80 -29.35 18.26
N THR A 292 -8.64 -28.31 18.33
CA THR A 292 -9.45 -27.99 19.50
C THR A 292 -10.53 -29.04 19.73
N GLU A 293 -11.21 -29.51 18.69
CA GLU A 293 -12.14 -30.65 18.75
C GLU A 293 -11.45 -31.94 19.21
N GLN A 294 -10.28 -32.26 18.64
CA GLN A 294 -9.50 -33.42 19.07
C GLN A 294 -9.02 -33.30 20.53
N GLN A 295 -8.65 -32.09 20.97
CA GLN A 295 -8.27 -31.83 22.37
C GLN A 295 -9.46 -31.95 23.32
N ALA A 296 -10.65 -31.48 22.93
CA ALA A 296 -11.88 -31.66 23.72
C ALA A 296 -12.19 -33.15 23.91
N SER A 297 -12.16 -33.95 22.84
CA SER A 297 -12.37 -35.41 22.93
C SER A 297 -11.32 -36.11 23.80
N ALA A 298 -10.05 -35.69 23.74
CA ALA A 298 -9.00 -36.23 24.62
C ALA A 298 -9.19 -35.82 26.09
N LEU A 299 -9.75 -34.63 26.36
CA LEU A 299 -10.09 -34.18 27.71
C LEU A 299 -11.31 -34.94 28.26
N GLU A 300 -12.31 -35.28 27.44
CA GLU A 300 -13.43 -36.15 27.84
C GLU A 300 -12.94 -37.55 28.25
N GLU A 301 -12.10 -38.19 27.43
CA GLU A 301 -11.52 -39.51 27.74
C GLU A 301 -10.63 -39.46 29.00
N THR A 302 -9.86 -38.36 29.16
CA THR A 302 -9.06 -38.13 30.37
C THR A 302 -9.95 -37.93 31.60
N ALA A 303 -11.01 -37.13 31.52
CA ALA A 303 -11.94 -36.89 32.63
C ALA A 303 -12.63 -38.19 33.09
N ALA A 304 -13.12 -39.00 32.15
CA ALA A 304 -13.69 -40.32 32.44
C ALA A 304 -12.67 -41.26 33.11
N SER A 305 -11.43 -41.29 32.61
CA SER A 305 -10.33 -42.07 33.19
C SER A 305 -9.99 -41.61 34.62
N MET A 306 -10.02 -40.29 34.88
CA MET A 306 -9.78 -39.72 36.20
C MET A 306 -10.91 -40.04 37.19
N GLU A 307 -12.15 -40.12 36.72
CA GLU A 307 -13.31 -40.50 37.52
C GLU A 307 -13.28 -42.00 37.89
N GLU A 308 -12.93 -42.87 36.94
CA GLU A 308 -12.70 -44.30 37.19
C GLU A 308 -11.52 -44.56 38.14
N LEU A 309 -10.40 -43.84 37.95
CA LEU A 309 -9.26 -43.86 38.88
C LEU A 309 -9.66 -43.39 40.28
N GLY A 310 -10.43 -42.30 40.40
CA GLY A 310 -10.91 -41.79 41.68
C GLY A 310 -11.85 -42.76 42.40
N SER A 311 -12.69 -43.48 41.65
CA SER A 311 -13.51 -44.58 42.18
C SER A 311 -12.65 -45.74 42.69
N THR A 312 -11.72 -46.20 41.86
CA THR A 312 -10.83 -47.34 42.17
C THR A 312 -9.93 -47.07 43.37
N VAL A 313 -9.39 -45.85 43.49
CA VAL A 313 -8.55 -45.44 44.62
C VAL A 313 -9.36 -45.35 45.92
N ARG A 314 -10.60 -44.84 45.89
CA ARG A 314 -11.50 -44.90 47.07
C ARG A 314 -11.81 -46.35 47.47
N GLN A 315 -12.15 -47.20 46.51
CA GLN A 315 -12.42 -48.61 46.76
C GLN A 315 -11.20 -49.32 47.37
N ASN A 316 -9.98 -49.00 46.93
CA ASN A 316 -8.75 -49.51 47.53
C ASN A 316 -8.55 -49.04 48.98
N ALA A 317 -8.83 -47.77 49.29
CA ALA A 317 -8.77 -47.26 50.65
C ALA A 317 -9.77 -47.97 51.58
N ASP A 318 -11.01 -48.17 51.14
CA ASP A 318 -12.04 -48.87 51.91
C ASP A 318 -11.76 -50.37 52.07
N ASN A 319 -11.23 -51.02 51.02
CA ASN A 319 -10.76 -52.40 51.07
C ASN A 319 -9.61 -52.57 52.07
N ALA A 320 -8.60 -51.68 52.03
CA ALA A 320 -7.49 -51.69 52.98
C ALA A 320 -7.97 -51.48 54.42
N ARG A 321 -8.90 -50.55 54.65
CA ARG A 321 -9.51 -50.31 55.96
C ARG A 321 -10.28 -51.53 56.49
N THR A 322 -11.02 -52.20 55.61
CA THR A 322 -11.78 -53.42 55.94
C THR A 322 -10.84 -54.60 56.24
N ALA A 323 -9.79 -54.77 55.42
CA ALA A 323 -8.76 -55.79 55.62
C ALA A 323 -7.97 -55.55 56.92
N ASN A 324 -7.67 -54.29 57.26
CA ASN A 324 -7.05 -53.91 58.53
C ASN A 324 -7.93 -54.32 59.73
N GLN A 325 -9.23 -54.05 59.68
CA GLN A 325 -10.17 -54.45 60.74
C GLN A 325 -10.29 -55.97 60.87
N LEU A 326 -10.28 -56.71 59.75
CA LEU A 326 -10.27 -58.17 59.74
C LEU A 326 -8.96 -58.73 60.33
N ALA A 327 -7.80 -58.13 59.99
CA ALA A 327 -6.50 -58.49 60.55
C ALA A 327 -6.45 -58.25 62.07
N MET A 328 -6.96 -57.12 62.56
CA MET A 328 -7.08 -56.86 64.01
C MET A 328 -7.96 -57.91 64.71
N SER A 329 -9.09 -58.30 64.11
CA SER A 329 -9.95 -59.36 64.64
C SER A 329 -9.23 -60.71 64.68
N ALA A 330 -8.55 -61.09 63.60
CA ALA A 330 -7.76 -62.32 63.52
C ALA A 330 -6.60 -62.33 64.53
N SER A 331 -5.94 -61.20 64.77
CA SER A 331 -4.90 -61.05 65.78
C SER A 331 -5.44 -61.27 67.19
N THR A 332 -6.65 -60.79 67.49
CA THR A 332 -7.32 -61.02 68.78
C THR A 332 -7.61 -62.50 68.99
N VAL A 333 -8.19 -63.17 67.98
CA VAL A 333 -8.48 -64.62 68.03
C VAL A 333 -7.19 -65.45 68.17
N ALA A 334 -6.13 -65.12 67.44
CA ALA A 334 -4.84 -65.80 67.55
C ALA A 334 -4.17 -65.57 68.93
N THR A 335 -4.36 -64.39 69.53
CA THR A 335 -3.87 -64.10 70.90
C THR A 335 -4.61 -64.95 71.94
N GLN A 336 -5.95 -65.01 71.86
CA GLN A 336 -6.77 -65.88 72.72
C GLN A 336 -6.44 -67.36 72.53
N GLY A 337 -6.20 -67.79 71.27
CA GLY A 337 -5.73 -69.14 70.98
C GLY A 337 -4.38 -69.46 71.62
N GLY A 338 -3.45 -68.50 71.62
CA GLY A 338 -2.16 -68.62 72.33
C GLY A 338 -2.31 -68.73 73.84
N GLU A 339 -3.24 -67.99 74.44
CA GLU A 339 -3.55 -68.05 75.89
C GLU A 339 -4.13 -69.42 76.29
N VAL A 340 -5.10 -69.94 75.54
CA VAL A 340 -5.64 -71.31 75.76
C VAL A 340 -4.56 -72.38 75.59
N VAL A 341 -3.67 -72.23 74.59
CA VAL A 341 -2.54 -73.15 74.42
C VAL A 341 -1.59 -73.10 75.62
N ALA A 342 -1.30 -71.93 76.17
CA ALA A 342 -0.47 -71.79 77.38
C ALA A 342 -1.12 -72.45 78.61
N GLU A 343 -2.43 -72.35 78.78
CA GLU A 343 -3.18 -73.07 79.84
C GLU A 343 -3.09 -74.60 79.67
N VAL A 344 -3.13 -75.10 78.43
CA VAL A 344 -2.93 -76.53 78.14
C VAL A 344 -1.50 -76.99 78.45
N VAL A 345 -0.47 -76.17 78.16
CA VAL A 345 0.93 -76.48 78.54
C VAL A 345 1.05 -76.59 80.06
N GLU A 346 0.48 -75.64 80.81
CA GLU A 346 0.55 -75.67 82.28
C GLU A 346 -0.20 -76.88 82.87
N THR A 347 -1.35 -77.22 82.29
CA THR A 347 -2.09 -78.43 82.63
C THR A 347 -1.27 -79.70 82.35
N MET A 348 -0.58 -79.78 81.21
CA MET A 348 0.29 -80.92 80.87
C MET A 348 1.49 -81.04 81.82
N LYS A 349 2.11 -79.93 82.24
CA LYS A 349 3.14 -79.92 83.29
C LYS A 349 2.59 -80.44 84.62
N GLY A 350 1.39 -80.00 85.01
CA GLY A 350 0.70 -80.50 86.21
C GLY A 350 0.40 -82.00 86.16
N ILE A 351 -0.01 -82.52 84.99
CA ILE A 351 -0.20 -83.96 84.76
C ILE A 351 1.14 -84.70 84.84
N ASN A 352 2.20 -84.23 84.17
CA ASN A 352 3.54 -84.84 84.21
C ASN A 352 4.08 -84.94 85.64
N ALA A 353 4.01 -83.84 86.41
CA ALA A 353 4.41 -83.82 87.82
C ALA A 353 3.58 -84.79 88.68
N SER A 354 2.27 -84.88 88.43
CA SER A 354 1.38 -85.83 89.12
C SER A 354 1.71 -87.28 88.76
N SER A 355 1.97 -87.59 87.49
CA SER A 355 2.36 -88.92 87.02
C SER A 355 3.70 -89.37 87.58
N ASN A 356 4.70 -88.50 87.64
CA ASN A 356 5.98 -88.78 88.30
C ASN A 356 5.78 -89.09 89.80
N LYS A 357 4.97 -88.29 90.50
CA LYS A 357 4.64 -88.55 91.90
C LYS A 357 3.91 -89.89 92.11
N ILE A 358 3.09 -90.33 91.16
CA ILE A 358 2.49 -91.67 91.18
C ILE A 358 3.58 -92.74 90.96
N ALA A 359 4.51 -92.55 90.02
CA ALA A 359 5.62 -93.49 89.79
C ALA A 359 6.51 -93.70 91.04
N ASP A 360 6.73 -92.64 91.82
CA ASP A 360 7.41 -92.70 93.11
C ASP A 360 6.60 -93.51 94.14
N ILE A 361 5.31 -93.21 94.30
CA ILE A 361 4.40 -93.95 95.20
C ILE A 361 4.36 -95.44 94.85
N ILE A 362 4.24 -95.78 93.55
CA ILE A 362 4.23 -97.17 93.09
C ILE A 362 5.57 -97.85 93.35
N SER A 363 6.70 -97.13 93.26
CA SER A 363 8.02 -97.65 93.63
C SER A 363 8.14 -97.93 95.13
N VAL A 364 7.48 -97.14 95.99
CA VAL A 364 7.35 -97.44 97.43
C VAL A 364 6.46 -98.67 97.66
N ILE A 365 5.36 -98.82 96.92
CA ILE A 365 4.46 -100.00 97.02
C ILE A 365 5.16 -101.29 96.60
N ASP A 366 5.94 -101.27 95.51
CA ASP A 366 6.80 -102.39 95.09
C ASP A 366 7.85 -102.73 96.17
N GLY A 367 8.46 -101.72 96.78
CA GLY A 367 9.34 -101.88 97.95
C GLY A 367 8.65 -102.52 99.16
N ILE A 368 7.42 -102.12 99.47
CA ILE A 368 6.60 -102.73 100.53
C ILE A 368 6.26 -104.19 100.18
N ALA A 369 5.84 -104.46 98.94
CA ALA A 369 5.54 -105.82 98.48
C ALA A 369 6.77 -106.74 98.56
N PHE A 370 7.96 -106.23 98.18
CA PHE A 370 9.23 -106.94 98.37
C PHE A 370 9.52 -107.22 99.85
N GLN A 371 9.40 -106.22 100.73
CA GLN A 371 9.56 -106.40 102.18
C GLN A 371 8.57 -107.44 102.74
N THR A 372 7.30 -107.40 102.33
CA THR A 372 6.27 -108.37 102.73
C THR A 372 6.60 -109.78 102.22
N ASN A 373 7.11 -109.93 100.99
CA ASN A 373 7.56 -111.23 100.46
C ASN A 373 8.74 -111.81 101.26
N ILE A 374 9.69 -110.97 101.69
CA ILE A 374 10.80 -111.41 102.58
C ILE A 374 10.29 -111.76 103.98
N LEU A 375 9.41 -110.96 104.57
CA LEU A 375 8.77 -111.26 105.86
C LEU A 375 7.99 -112.58 105.81
N ALA A 376 7.22 -112.81 104.75
CA ALA A 376 6.45 -114.03 104.54
C ALA A 376 7.35 -115.25 104.29
N LEU A 377 8.47 -115.09 103.58
CA LEU A 377 9.48 -116.13 103.43
C LEU A 377 10.09 -116.51 104.78
N ASN A 378 10.49 -115.52 105.59
CA ASN A 378 11.04 -115.75 106.93
C ASN A 378 10.01 -116.45 107.84
N ALA A 379 8.74 -116.03 107.80
CA ALA A 379 7.66 -116.68 108.53
C ALA A 379 7.40 -118.12 108.08
N ALA A 380 7.48 -118.40 106.77
CA ALA A 380 7.34 -119.76 106.23
C ALA A 380 8.50 -120.68 106.65
N VAL A 381 9.73 -120.14 106.71
CA VAL A 381 10.91 -120.86 107.22
C VAL A 381 10.76 -121.20 108.71
N GLU A 382 10.36 -120.24 109.54
CA GLU A 382 10.19 -120.49 110.99
C GLU A 382 8.98 -121.41 111.27
N ALA A 383 7.91 -121.32 110.46
CA ALA A 383 6.78 -122.24 110.53
C ALA A 383 7.17 -123.69 110.14
N ALA A 384 8.02 -123.87 109.13
CA ALA A 384 8.57 -125.19 108.79
C ALA A 384 9.47 -125.74 109.92
N ARG A 385 10.19 -124.87 110.63
CA ARG A 385 11.03 -125.21 111.78
C ARG A 385 10.23 -125.70 113.00
N ALA A 386 8.97 -125.26 113.13
CA ALA A 386 8.05 -125.67 114.21
C ALA A 386 7.31 -127.00 113.96
N GLY A 387 7.56 -127.68 112.84
CA GLY A 387 6.96 -128.98 112.52
C GLY A 387 5.43 -128.94 112.41
N GLU A 388 4.74 -130.00 112.86
CA GLU A 388 3.27 -130.10 112.75
C GLU A 388 2.51 -128.96 113.44
N GLN A 389 3.07 -128.33 114.47
CA GLN A 389 2.44 -127.19 115.15
C GLN A 389 2.49 -125.89 114.30
N GLY A 390 3.48 -125.76 113.42
CA GLY A 390 3.63 -124.62 112.51
C GLY A 390 2.77 -124.70 111.24
N ARG A 391 2.08 -125.82 111.01
CA ARG A 391 1.46 -126.16 109.73
C ARG A 391 0.39 -125.15 109.26
N GLY A 392 -0.40 -124.60 110.18
CA GLY A 392 -1.35 -123.52 109.88
C GLY A 392 -0.67 -122.19 109.54
N PHE A 393 0.40 -121.84 110.28
CA PHE A 393 1.21 -120.63 110.00
C PHE A 393 1.94 -120.71 108.66
N ALA A 394 2.42 -121.90 108.27
CA ALA A 394 3.08 -122.10 106.97
C ALA A 394 2.13 -121.82 105.79
N VAL A 395 0.85 -122.21 105.89
CA VAL A 395 -0.17 -121.91 104.87
C VAL A 395 -0.42 -120.41 104.80
N VAL A 396 -0.63 -119.73 105.95
CA VAL A 396 -0.82 -118.27 105.99
C VAL A 396 0.40 -117.53 105.45
N ALA A 397 1.62 -117.95 105.80
CA ALA A 397 2.85 -117.37 105.27
C ALA A 397 2.99 -117.57 103.75
N SER A 398 2.60 -118.74 103.22
CA SER A 398 2.56 -118.98 101.78
C SER A 398 1.53 -118.10 101.07
N GLU A 399 0.35 -117.88 101.67
CA GLU A 399 -0.70 -117.04 101.11
C GLU A 399 -0.30 -115.56 101.12
N VAL A 400 0.27 -115.06 102.22
CA VAL A 400 0.83 -113.70 102.31
C VAL A 400 1.97 -113.50 101.30
N ARG A 401 2.81 -114.54 101.07
CA ARG A 401 3.87 -114.50 100.06
C ARG A 401 3.31 -114.45 98.64
N ASN A 402 2.25 -115.21 98.34
CA ASN A 402 1.56 -115.16 97.05
C ASN A 402 0.93 -113.77 96.82
N LEU A 403 0.22 -113.25 97.83
CA LEU A 403 -0.38 -111.92 97.79
C LEU A 403 0.69 -110.83 97.57
N ALA A 404 1.83 -110.89 98.26
CA ALA A 404 2.95 -109.98 98.07
C ALA A 404 3.55 -110.08 96.66
N GLY A 405 3.70 -111.29 96.11
CA GLY A 405 4.12 -111.50 94.71
C GLY A 405 3.16 -110.86 93.70
N ARG A 406 1.84 -111.08 93.88
CA ARG A 406 0.80 -110.45 93.06
C ARG A 406 0.78 -108.92 93.21
N SER A 407 1.06 -108.39 94.40
CA SER A 407 1.18 -106.94 94.63
C SER A 407 2.39 -106.34 93.93
N ALA A 408 3.54 -107.02 93.92
CA ALA A 408 4.73 -106.57 93.19
C ALA A 408 4.52 -106.62 91.67
N GLU A 409 3.86 -107.68 91.16
CA GLU A 409 3.52 -107.79 89.74
C GLU A 409 2.56 -106.68 89.29
N ALA A 410 1.49 -106.44 90.05
CA ALA A 410 0.56 -105.33 89.79
C ALA A 410 1.24 -103.95 89.92
N ALA A 411 2.12 -103.75 90.91
CA ALA A 411 2.89 -102.51 91.04
C ALA A 411 3.80 -102.28 89.82
N LYS A 412 4.45 -103.33 89.32
CA LYS A 412 5.29 -103.26 88.11
C LYS A 412 4.49 -102.98 86.84
N GLU A 413 3.28 -103.55 86.71
CA GLU A 413 2.36 -103.26 85.61
C GLU A 413 1.88 -101.80 85.64
N ILE A 414 1.43 -101.31 86.80
CA ILE A 414 1.04 -99.91 86.99
C ILE A 414 2.23 -98.97 86.72
N LYS A 415 3.44 -99.31 87.19
CA LYS A 415 4.65 -98.52 86.92
C LYS A 415 4.93 -98.42 85.42
N SER A 416 4.78 -99.51 84.67
CA SER A 416 4.92 -99.52 83.21
C SER A 416 3.89 -98.60 82.53
N LEU A 417 2.62 -98.69 82.93
CA LEU A 417 1.55 -97.84 82.41
C LEU A 417 1.78 -96.36 82.73
N ILE A 418 2.24 -96.03 83.94
CA ILE A 418 2.55 -94.64 84.33
C ILE A 418 3.75 -94.10 83.56
N MET A 419 4.82 -94.89 83.36
CA MET A 419 5.97 -94.48 82.52
C MET A 419 5.53 -94.20 81.07
N ALA A 420 4.69 -95.06 80.49
CA ALA A 420 4.11 -94.83 79.16
C ALA A 420 3.17 -93.61 79.10
N SER A 421 2.50 -93.27 80.21
CA SER A 421 1.73 -92.04 80.33
C SER A 421 2.62 -90.79 80.43
N VAL A 422 3.73 -90.84 81.20
CA VAL A 422 4.71 -89.74 81.28
C VAL A 422 5.29 -89.45 79.90
N GLU A 423 5.75 -90.47 79.16
CA GLU A 423 6.30 -90.31 77.81
C GLU A 423 5.28 -89.65 76.85
N ARG A 424 4.02 -90.09 76.88
CA ARG A 424 2.94 -89.48 76.07
C ARG A 424 2.64 -88.04 76.45
N VAL A 425 2.72 -87.69 77.74
CA VAL A 425 2.52 -86.32 78.22
C VAL A 425 3.71 -85.43 77.86
N GLU A 426 4.94 -85.93 77.88
CA GLU A 426 6.11 -85.20 77.39
C GLU A 426 6.02 -84.93 75.88
N GLN A 427 5.69 -85.95 75.08
CA GLN A 427 5.44 -85.79 73.64
C GLN A 427 4.30 -84.81 73.35
N GLY A 428 3.21 -84.89 74.13
CA GLY A 428 2.09 -83.94 74.09
C GLY A 428 2.53 -82.50 74.42
N THR A 429 3.32 -82.32 75.48
CA THR A 429 3.85 -81.01 75.89
C THR A 429 4.68 -80.38 74.77
N LEU A 430 5.59 -81.14 74.15
CA LEU A 430 6.42 -80.65 73.03
C LEU A 430 5.58 -80.22 71.81
N LEU A 431 4.49 -80.94 71.51
CA LEU A 431 3.58 -80.59 70.41
C LEU A 431 2.77 -79.32 70.72
N VAL A 432 2.32 -79.16 71.97
CA VAL A 432 1.55 -77.99 72.42
C VAL A 432 2.45 -76.74 72.54
N ASP A 433 3.67 -76.86 73.06
CA ASP A 433 4.68 -75.77 73.06
C ASP A 433 4.96 -75.28 71.62
N LYS A 434 5.12 -76.21 70.67
CA LYS A 434 5.28 -75.87 69.25
C LYS A 434 4.03 -75.20 68.67
N ALA A 435 2.83 -75.60 69.08
CA ALA A 435 1.61 -74.90 68.70
C ALA A 435 1.59 -73.46 69.26
N GLY A 436 2.06 -73.24 70.49
CA GLY A 436 2.17 -71.92 71.12
C GLY A 436 3.18 -70.99 70.43
N SER A 437 4.35 -71.52 70.05
CA SER A 437 5.31 -70.75 69.25
C SER A 437 4.73 -70.38 67.88
N THR A 438 4.05 -71.33 67.23
CA THR A 438 3.37 -71.10 65.94
C THR A 438 2.28 -70.03 66.05
N MET A 439 1.49 -70.00 67.14
CA MET A 439 0.51 -68.92 67.36
C MET A 439 1.18 -67.55 67.53
N THR A 440 2.35 -67.50 68.17
CA THR A 440 3.13 -66.25 68.32
C THR A 440 3.65 -65.74 66.97
N GLU A 441 4.10 -66.64 66.10
CA GLU A 441 4.48 -66.33 64.71
C GLU A 441 3.27 -65.83 63.90
N VAL A 442 2.10 -66.47 64.04
CA VAL A 442 0.85 -66.04 63.39
C VAL A 442 0.43 -64.63 63.84
N VAL A 443 0.44 -64.32 65.14
CA VAL A 443 0.15 -62.96 65.63
C VAL A 443 1.14 -61.94 65.04
N THR A 444 2.41 -62.30 64.93
CA THR A 444 3.45 -61.42 64.35
C THR A 444 3.22 -61.19 62.85
N ALA A 445 2.86 -62.23 62.10
CA ALA A 445 2.54 -62.12 60.69
C ALA A 445 1.27 -61.27 60.45
N ILE A 446 0.23 -61.44 61.28
CA ILE A 446 -1.00 -60.65 61.18
C ILE A 446 -0.74 -59.18 61.50
N ARG A 447 0.08 -58.84 62.50
CA ARG A 447 0.50 -57.46 62.75
C ARG A 447 1.16 -56.82 61.53
N ARG A 448 2.06 -57.54 60.86
CA ARG A 448 2.69 -57.05 59.62
C ARG A 448 1.68 -56.83 58.48
N VAL A 449 0.59 -57.61 58.41
CA VAL A 449 -0.52 -57.34 57.47
C VAL A 449 -1.26 -56.06 57.86
N THR A 450 -1.55 -55.85 59.16
CA THR A 450 -2.14 -54.61 59.68
C THR A 450 -1.31 -53.38 59.29
N ASP A 451 0.02 -53.42 59.48
CA ASP A 451 0.93 -52.34 59.12
C ASP A 451 0.86 -52.00 57.61
N ILE A 452 0.93 -53.03 56.75
CA ILE A 452 0.83 -52.87 55.28
C ILE A 452 -0.54 -52.32 54.86
N MET A 453 -1.64 -52.74 55.49
CA MET A 453 -2.97 -52.18 55.21
C MET A 453 -3.07 -50.71 55.63
N GLY A 454 -2.39 -50.32 56.72
CA GLY A 454 -2.24 -48.92 57.12
C GLY A 454 -1.49 -48.08 56.08
N GLU A 455 -0.35 -48.57 55.59
CA GLU A 455 0.43 -47.93 54.52
C GLU A 455 -0.39 -47.78 53.22
N ILE A 456 -1.09 -48.84 52.79
CA ILE A 456 -1.95 -48.80 51.59
C ILE A 456 -3.09 -47.78 51.79
N SER A 457 -3.75 -47.77 52.95
CA SER A 457 -4.83 -46.81 53.21
C SER A 457 -4.35 -45.36 53.19
N ALA A 458 -3.14 -45.09 53.70
CA ALA A 458 -2.53 -43.76 53.65
C ALA A 458 -2.17 -43.36 52.21
N ALA A 459 -1.50 -44.24 51.46
CA ALA A 459 -1.14 -44.02 50.07
C ALA A 459 -2.37 -43.83 49.16
N SER A 460 -3.45 -44.60 49.37
CA SER A 460 -4.70 -44.41 48.63
C SER A 460 -5.39 -43.08 48.97
N SER A 461 -5.29 -42.60 50.21
CA SER A 461 -5.80 -41.27 50.59
C SER A 461 -5.03 -40.15 49.87
N GLU A 462 -3.70 -40.24 49.80
CA GLU A 462 -2.85 -39.30 49.06
C GLU A 462 -3.12 -39.35 47.55
N GLN A 463 -3.22 -40.55 46.97
CA GLN A 463 -3.62 -40.74 45.56
C GLN A 463 -5.00 -40.12 45.28
N SER A 464 -5.97 -40.24 46.19
CA SER A 464 -7.30 -39.66 46.00
C SER A 464 -7.26 -38.12 45.97
N GLN A 465 -6.36 -37.50 46.72
CA GLN A 465 -6.16 -36.04 46.69
C GLN A 465 -5.45 -35.61 45.40
N GLY A 466 -4.41 -36.35 44.96
CA GLY A 466 -3.73 -36.11 43.68
C GLY A 466 -4.66 -36.26 42.48
N VAL A 467 -5.52 -37.28 42.48
CA VAL A 467 -6.59 -37.47 41.48
C VAL A 467 -7.54 -36.27 41.44
N GLY A 468 -7.93 -35.74 42.61
CA GLY A 468 -8.76 -34.53 42.70
C GLY A 468 -8.09 -33.30 42.08
N GLN A 469 -6.81 -33.05 42.37
CA GLN A 469 -6.05 -31.93 41.79
C GLN A 469 -5.90 -32.04 40.28
N VAL A 470 -5.65 -33.25 39.76
CA VAL A 470 -5.58 -33.48 38.31
C VAL A 470 -6.96 -33.29 37.66
N GLY A 471 -8.05 -33.69 38.32
CA GLY A 471 -9.41 -33.41 37.87
C GLY A 471 -9.70 -31.91 37.74
N GLU A 472 -9.30 -31.10 38.72
CA GLU A 472 -9.43 -29.64 38.67
C GLU A 472 -8.59 -29.03 37.52
N ALA A 473 -7.39 -29.53 37.29
CA ALA A 473 -6.56 -29.11 36.15
C ALA A 473 -7.18 -29.49 34.78
N VAL A 474 -7.81 -30.66 34.67
CA VAL A 474 -8.58 -31.07 33.48
C VAL A 474 -9.78 -30.14 33.25
N THR A 475 -10.50 -29.74 34.31
CA THR A 475 -11.60 -28.76 34.21
C THR A 475 -11.11 -27.39 33.71
N GLN A 476 -9.95 -26.91 34.17
CA GLN A 476 -9.36 -25.67 33.66
C GLN A 476 -8.91 -25.80 32.19
N MET A 477 -8.39 -26.95 31.78
CA MET A 477 -8.05 -27.23 30.38
C MET A 477 -9.29 -27.29 29.48
N ASP A 478 -10.41 -27.86 29.94
CA ASP A 478 -11.69 -27.84 29.23
C ASP A 478 -12.19 -26.41 29.04
N GLN A 479 -12.22 -25.59 30.09
CA GLN A 479 -12.62 -24.19 30.00
C GLN A 479 -11.75 -23.39 29.00
N ALA A 480 -10.43 -23.62 28.98
CA ALA A 480 -9.53 -23.02 28.00
C ALA A 480 -9.76 -23.57 26.57
N THR A 481 -10.14 -24.84 26.44
CA THR A 481 -10.47 -25.46 25.14
C THR A 481 -11.78 -24.89 24.56
N GLN A 482 -12.79 -24.66 25.40
CA GLN A 482 -14.02 -23.96 25.02
C GLN A 482 -13.77 -22.50 24.63
N GLN A 483 -12.90 -21.77 25.35
CA GLN A 483 -12.47 -20.43 24.93
C GLN A 483 -11.74 -20.45 23.60
N ASN A 484 -10.87 -21.43 23.35
CA ASN A 484 -10.20 -21.58 22.05
C ASN A 484 -11.22 -21.84 20.93
N ALA A 485 -12.26 -22.65 21.15
CA ALA A 485 -13.33 -22.87 20.18
C ALA A 485 -14.08 -21.56 19.83
N ALA A 486 -14.43 -20.76 20.85
CA ALA A 486 -15.07 -19.45 20.63
C ALA A 486 -14.15 -18.46 19.87
N LEU A 487 -12.85 -18.44 20.21
CA LEU A 487 -11.85 -17.62 19.50
C LEU A 487 -11.65 -18.08 18.05
N VAL A 488 -11.75 -19.39 17.78
CA VAL A 488 -11.72 -19.96 16.43
C VAL A 488 -12.94 -19.50 15.62
N GLU A 489 -14.15 -19.49 16.18
CA GLU A 489 -15.33 -18.94 15.49
C GLU A 489 -15.17 -17.43 15.21
N GLU A 490 -14.69 -16.65 16.18
CA GLU A 490 -14.46 -15.21 16.02
C GLU A 490 -13.39 -14.92 14.96
N MET A 491 -12.28 -15.67 14.95
CA MET A 491 -11.24 -15.55 13.92
C MET A 491 -11.74 -15.97 12.53
N ALA A 492 -12.60 -16.99 12.42
CA ALA A 492 -13.22 -17.35 11.14
C ALA A 492 -14.08 -16.20 10.59
N ALA A 493 -14.90 -15.59 11.44
CA ALA A 493 -15.74 -14.45 11.09
C ALA A 493 -14.89 -13.23 10.69
N ALA A 494 -13.83 -12.92 11.45
CA ALA A 494 -12.91 -11.82 11.17
C ALA A 494 -12.16 -12.02 9.84
N ALA A 495 -11.61 -13.21 9.59
CA ALA A 495 -10.93 -13.54 8.33
C ALA A 495 -11.87 -13.47 7.13
N SER A 496 -13.11 -13.95 7.27
CA SER A 496 -14.14 -13.84 6.23
C SER A 496 -14.52 -12.37 5.94
N SER A 497 -14.66 -11.55 6.98
CA SER A 497 -14.91 -10.10 6.83
C SER A 497 -13.76 -9.38 6.14
N LEU A 498 -12.50 -9.63 6.53
CA LEU A 498 -11.31 -9.06 5.89
C LEU A 498 -11.21 -9.46 4.41
N ASN A 499 -11.52 -10.71 4.08
CA ASN A 499 -11.56 -11.18 2.69
C ASN A 499 -12.67 -10.49 1.88
N SER A 500 -13.86 -10.27 2.45
CA SER A 500 -14.94 -9.51 1.80
C SER A 500 -14.53 -8.05 1.57
N GLN A 501 -13.99 -7.38 2.59
CA GLN A 501 -13.50 -5.99 2.50
C GLN A 501 -12.37 -5.85 1.47
N ALA A 502 -11.47 -6.82 1.38
CA ALA A 502 -10.45 -6.87 0.34
C ALA A 502 -11.07 -7.00 -1.07
N GLY A 503 -12.06 -7.88 -1.24
CA GLY A 503 -12.82 -8.00 -2.49
C GLY A 503 -13.57 -6.71 -2.88
N GLU A 504 -14.19 -6.04 -1.91
CA GLU A 504 -14.84 -4.74 -2.09
C GLU A 504 -13.83 -3.66 -2.51
N LEU A 505 -12.65 -3.60 -1.89
CA LEU A 505 -11.57 -2.68 -2.27
C LEU A 505 -11.07 -2.94 -3.71
N VAL A 506 -10.87 -4.21 -4.10
CA VAL A 506 -10.51 -4.58 -5.48
C VAL A 506 -11.60 -4.12 -6.45
N ASN A 507 -12.87 -4.40 -6.15
CA ASN A 507 -14.01 -4.01 -7.00
C ASN A 507 -14.16 -2.47 -7.09
N ALA A 508 -13.97 -1.74 -6.00
CA ALA A 508 -14.04 -0.28 -5.97
C ALA A 508 -12.95 0.36 -6.85
N VAL A 509 -11.74 -0.21 -6.87
CA VAL A 509 -10.66 0.28 -7.74
C VAL A 509 -10.69 -0.30 -9.16
N ALA A 510 -11.48 -1.36 -9.43
CA ALA A 510 -11.58 -1.99 -10.76
C ALA A 510 -12.19 -1.08 -11.84
N VAL A 511 -12.87 0.01 -11.45
CA VAL A 511 -13.27 1.09 -12.38
C VAL A 511 -12.06 1.72 -13.06
N PHE A 512 -10.90 1.77 -12.37
CA PHE A 512 -9.65 2.30 -12.90
C PHE A 512 -8.86 1.24 -13.67
N LYS A 513 -8.92 1.31 -15.01
CA LYS A 513 -8.26 0.38 -15.92
C LYS A 513 -6.77 0.73 -16.05
N LEU A 514 -5.89 -0.19 -15.66
CA LEU A 514 -4.45 -0.01 -15.67
C LEU A 514 -3.82 -0.65 -16.91
N ALA A 515 -2.72 -0.08 -17.42
CA ALA A 515 -2.05 -0.57 -18.64
C ALA A 515 -1.60 -2.05 -18.53
N HIS A 516 -1.33 -2.54 -17.32
CA HIS A 516 -0.88 -3.91 -17.08
C HIS A 516 -2.00 -4.96 -17.26
N ASP A 517 -3.27 -4.56 -17.15
CA ASP A 517 -4.41 -5.48 -17.27
C ASP A 517 -4.60 -5.93 -18.73
N ALA A 518 -4.16 -5.12 -19.69
CA ALA A 518 -4.11 -5.49 -21.11
C ALA A 518 -2.97 -6.48 -21.45
N SER A 519 -1.99 -6.66 -20.56
CA SER A 519 -0.86 -7.60 -20.73
C SER A 519 -1.06 -8.92 -19.99
N GLY A 520 -2.04 -9.01 -19.08
CA GLY A 520 -2.33 -10.20 -18.28
C GLY A 520 -3.13 -11.30 -19.00
N ALA A 521 -3.72 -11.02 -20.16
CA ALA A 521 -4.55 -11.96 -20.92
C ALA A 521 -3.76 -13.10 -21.62
N SER A 522 -2.49 -13.27 -21.28
CA SER A 522 -1.57 -14.29 -21.80
C SER A 522 -0.99 -15.19 -20.70
N TYR A 523 -1.74 -15.43 -19.62
CA TYR A 523 -1.48 -16.59 -18.77
C TYR A 523 -1.85 -17.87 -19.55
N SER A 524 -0.91 -18.37 -20.33
CA SER A 524 -0.95 -19.75 -20.80
C SER A 524 -1.07 -20.66 -19.58
N ALA A 525 -2.18 -21.38 -19.45
CA ALA A 525 -2.35 -22.35 -18.39
C ALA A 525 -1.13 -23.31 -18.38
N PRO A 526 -0.48 -23.54 -17.23
CA PRO A 526 0.55 -24.56 -17.16
C PRO A 526 -0.12 -25.88 -17.50
N SER A 527 0.31 -26.50 -18.60
CA SER A 527 -0.18 -27.81 -19.00
C SER A 527 0.28 -28.84 -17.97
N SER A 528 -0.56 -29.09 -16.97
CA SER A 528 -0.41 -30.17 -16.01
C SER A 528 -0.56 -31.49 -16.75
N SER A 529 0.56 -31.99 -17.28
CA SER A 529 0.69 -33.35 -17.78
C SER A 529 0.61 -34.33 -16.62
N TYR A 530 -0.61 -34.53 -16.10
CA TYR A 530 -0.90 -35.48 -15.05
C TYR A 530 -0.95 -36.88 -15.69
N THR A 531 0.18 -37.57 -15.67
CA THR A 531 0.29 -38.94 -16.16
C THR A 531 -0.53 -39.86 -15.26
N ALA A 532 -1.73 -40.25 -15.69
CA ALA A 532 -2.59 -41.13 -14.92
C ALA A 532 -1.92 -42.51 -14.68
N PRO A 533 -1.89 -43.02 -13.44
CA PRO A 533 -1.43 -44.38 -13.18
C PRO A 533 -2.40 -45.39 -13.81
N ARG A 534 -1.88 -46.23 -14.71
CA ARG A 534 -2.66 -47.29 -15.37
C ARG A 534 -2.90 -48.45 -14.39
N PRO A 535 -4.14 -48.91 -14.18
CA PRO A 535 -4.39 -50.09 -13.37
C PRO A 535 -4.06 -51.36 -14.15
N GLY A 536 -3.31 -52.28 -13.53
CA GLY A 536 -3.14 -53.63 -14.06
C GLY A 536 -1.75 -54.24 -13.82
N SER A 537 -1.61 -55.04 -12.77
CA SER A 537 -1.43 -56.49 -12.93
C SER A 537 -1.36 -57.17 -11.57
N THR A 538 -2.25 -58.12 -11.34
CA THR A 538 -2.19 -59.08 -10.24
C THR A 538 -0.91 -59.92 -10.32
N SER A 539 -0.16 -60.01 -9.23
CA SER A 539 0.79 -61.11 -9.02
C SER A 539 0.46 -61.81 -7.70
N SER A 540 0.50 -63.14 -7.74
CA SER A 540 -0.06 -64.05 -6.74
C SER A 540 0.63 -63.99 -5.38
N PHE A 541 -0.14 -63.82 -4.31
CA PHE A 541 0.19 -64.41 -3.02
C PHE A 541 -0.01 -65.93 -3.09
N ASN A 542 0.94 -66.70 -2.58
CA ASN A 542 0.75 -68.12 -2.27
C ASN A 542 1.39 -68.41 -0.88
N PRO A 543 0.66 -69.00 0.09
CA PRO A 543 1.12 -69.05 1.49
C PRO A 543 1.62 -70.45 1.93
N VAL A 544 2.90 -70.53 2.31
CA VAL A 544 3.53 -71.57 3.18
C VAL A 544 4.75 -70.88 3.81
N GLY A 545 5.17 -71.03 5.07
CA GLY A 545 4.73 -71.87 6.19
C GLY A 545 5.96 -72.28 7.01
N SER A 546 5.95 -71.97 8.32
CA SER A 546 6.83 -72.46 9.41
C SER A 546 8.24 -73.02 9.11
N SER A 547 9.28 -72.38 9.67
CA SER A 547 10.26 -73.09 10.54
C SER A 547 11.09 -72.10 11.40
N ALA A 548 11.69 -72.60 12.48
CA ALA A 548 12.30 -71.83 13.55
C ALA A 548 13.82 -71.63 13.42
N ALA A 549 14.35 -70.52 13.97
CA ALA A 549 15.71 -70.44 14.53
C ALA A 549 15.89 -69.27 15.53
N ARG A 550 16.33 -69.59 16.75
CA ARG A 550 17.17 -68.74 17.63
C ARG A 550 18.63 -68.77 17.08
N PRO A 551 19.61 -67.93 17.54
CA PRO A 551 19.74 -67.21 18.82
C PRO A 551 19.98 -65.68 18.59
N ALA A 552 20.53 -64.82 19.47
CA ALA A 552 21.22 -64.95 20.76
C ALA A 552 21.05 -63.70 21.67
N LEU A 553 21.71 -63.68 22.82
CA LEU A 553 21.89 -62.50 23.69
C LEU A 553 23.34 -61.98 23.60
N SER A 554 23.52 -60.65 23.63
CA SER A 554 24.81 -60.00 23.91
C SER A 554 24.76 -59.27 25.27
N LYS A 555 25.83 -59.40 26.06
CA LYS A 555 25.95 -58.84 27.42
C LYS A 555 26.52 -57.41 27.40
N PRO A 556 26.19 -56.55 28.39
CA PRO A 556 26.87 -55.29 28.59
C PRO A 556 28.26 -55.49 29.22
N LYS A 557 29.18 -54.55 28.96
CA LYS A 557 30.52 -54.51 29.58
C LYS A 557 30.69 -53.14 30.24
N GLY A 558 30.84 -53.11 31.56
CA GLY A 558 31.03 -51.87 32.31
C GLY A 558 32.50 -51.44 32.39
N ALA A 559 32.70 -50.17 32.74
CA ALA A 559 33.94 -49.64 33.31
C ALA A 559 33.59 -48.44 34.21
N ALA A 560 34.26 -48.32 35.35
CA ALA A 560 34.05 -47.26 36.33
C ALA A 560 35.11 -46.16 36.22
N ALA A 561 34.76 -44.92 36.59
CA ALA A 561 35.70 -43.87 36.96
C ALA A 561 35.08 -42.96 38.03
N LYS A 562 35.90 -42.44 38.95
CA LYS A 562 35.48 -41.63 40.10
C LYS A 562 35.81 -40.14 39.91
N ALA A 563 34.95 -39.30 40.50
CA ALA A 563 35.26 -37.98 41.07
C ALA A 563 35.61 -36.82 40.10
N PRO A 564 35.57 -35.54 40.55
CA PRO A 564 35.16 -35.03 41.88
C PRO A 564 33.97 -34.05 41.87
N VAL A 565 33.44 -33.80 43.07
CA VAL A 565 32.56 -32.66 43.40
C VAL A 565 33.30 -31.32 43.22
N ALA A 566 32.62 -30.34 42.64
CA ALA A 566 33.04 -28.94 42.65
C ALA A 566 31.95 -28.09 43.32
N SER A 567 32.29 -27.45 44.44
CA SER A 567 31.45 -26.41 45.04
C SER A 567 31.64 -25.10 44.30
N LEU A 568 30.56 -24.39 43.95
CA LEU A 568 30.63 -22.96 43.69
C LEU A 568 29.36 -22.26 44.19
N ALA A 569 29.59 -21.14 44.88
CA ALA A 569 28.68 -20.46 45.75
C ALA A 569 27.72 -19.47 45.05
N ALA A 570 26.80 -18.96 45.88
CA ALA A 570 26.24 -17.60 45.85
C ALA A 570 25.14 -17.26 44.83
N SER A 571 23.93 -17.10 45.36
CA SER A 571 22.84 -16.32 44.78
C SER A 571 23.22 -14.84 44.61
N PRO A 572 22.81 -14.16 43.52
CA PRO A 572 22.87 -12.72 43.43
C PRO A 572 21.65 -12.06 44.13
N ALA A 573 21.90 -11.08 44.99
CA ALA A 573 20.87 -10.20 45.54
C ALA A 573 20.51 -9.08 44.54
N PRO A 574 19.29 -8.50 44.59
CA PRO A 574 18.82 -7.54 43.60
C PRO A 574 19.42 -6.13 43.76
N ALA A 575 19.54 -5.42 42.63
CA ALA A 575 20.02 -4.04 42.54
C ALA A 575 18.99 -3.01 43.09
N PRO A 576 19.43 -1.78 43.48
CA PRO A 576 18.68 -0.93 44.41
C PRO A 576 17.61 -0.03 43.78
N LYS A 577 16.66 0.39 44.63
CA LYS A 577 15.58 1.35 44.32
C LYS A 577 16.12 2.76 44.02
N ALA A 578 15.63 3.38 42.95
CA ALA A 578 15.70 4.83 42.75
C ALA A 578 14.58 5.56 43.55
N ALA A 579 14.81 6.83 43.91
CA ALA A 579 13.93 7.59 44.78
C ALA A 579 13.11 8.68 44.06
N LYS A 580 11.83 8.75 44.47
CA LYS A 580 10.82 9.83 44.34
C LYS A 580 11.18 11.14 43.61
N ALA A 581 10.38 11.43 42.58
CA ALA A 581 9.47 12.59 42.50
C ALA A 581 8.14 12.05 41.90
N GLY A 582 6.94 12.53 42.19
CA GLY A 582 6.49 13.72 42.91
C GLY A 582 5.36 14.38 42.11
N GLY A 583 4.10 13.98 42.34
CA GLY A 583 2.95 14.46 41.53
C GLY A 583 1.65 13.71 41.81
N ASN A 584 0.86 14.30 42.69
CA ASN A 584 -0.59 14.17 42.92
C ASN A 584 -1.44 13.86 41.65
N ASP A 585 -2.46 12.99 41.74
CA ASP A 585 -3.89 13.40 41.88
C ASP A 585 -4.88 12.20 41.88
N ASP A 586 -6.05 12.46 42.48
CA ASP A 586 -7.37 11.78 42.42
C ASP A 586 -7.57 10.32 42.92
N GLU A 587 -8.05 10.24 44.16
CA GLU A 587 -8.89 9.14 44.69
C GLU A 587 -10.26 9.11 44.01
N TRP A 588 -10.78 7.92 43.73
CA TRP A 588 -12.22 7.67 43.58
C TRP A 588 -12.63 6.45 44.40
N GLU A 589 -13.54 6.65 45.36
CA GLU A 589 -14.04 5.61 46.25
C GLU A 589 -15.02 4.65 45.57
N SER A 590 -15.12 3.45 46.15
CA SER A 590 -16.08 2.40 45.80
C SER A 590 -17.48 2.67 46.34
N PHE A 591 -18.49 2.24 45.57
CA PHE A 591 -19.75 1.69 46.08
C PHE A 591 -20.17 0.49 45.24
#